data_AF-A0A6A6KWY7-F1
#
_entry.id   AF-A0A6A6KWY7-F1
#
_cell.length_a   1.000
_cell.length_b   1.000
_cell.length_c   1.000
_cell.angle_alpha   90.00
_cell.angle_beta   90.00
_cell.angle_gamma   90.00
#
_symmetry.space_group_name_H-M   'P 1'
#
loop_
_entity.id
_entity.type
_entity.pdbx_description
1 polymer ?
#
loop_
_entity_poly.entity_id
_entity_poly.type
_entity_poly.pdbx_seq_one_letter_code
_entity_poly.pdbx_strand_id
1 'polypeptide(L)'
;MSDHLPQELLAEILSRLPVKSLLKCRCVSKTWYSLITDPSFIAQHLKKTAARNSGLLFFRYSTREFVWPFKENVRYLLYPDESFPANPVEELDCPFKGIKRLANIVGSCNGVFCLSYDVYGKYTERASLWNPSVRKNVNIPCPIFTFTSYGPYIPSLGFGFDSTTDDYKLVRIVCSHFNFGEIRPFVEIYSLRSRGWRKVDNNLQYVITARSTSAFLNRACHWVATKRGYGHGVCDAIVSFSLGEEVLEKWRGKLFYSLDDERIWCSRILDQTFDIPDFESHLKWIRKLVAFRQSGKVLLAKLFGQLVFYDPKTEEIFDTKIRGDALSFYLDTFVESLVLLNEANEFTELEASEDNGTNEILERLHLALIHR
;
A
#
# COMPACT_ATOMS: atom_id res chain seq x y z
N MET A 1 -46.12 -27.93 6.20
CA MET A 1 -45.73 -26.61 6.74
C MET A 1 -44.37 -26.30 6.12
N SER A 2 -44.27 -25.36 5.18
CA SER A 2 -42.98 -25.02 4.56
C SER A 2 -42.35 -23.87 5.35
N ASP A 3 -41.47 -24.21 6.29
CA ASP A 3 -40.65 -23.28 7.07
C ASP A 3 -39.52 -22.70 6.20
N HIS A 4 -39.88 -21.87 5.23
CA HIS A 4 -38.90 -21.18 4.39
C HIS A 4 -38.83 -19.71 4.79
N LEU A 5 -37.74 -19.35 5.47
CA LEU A 5 -37.38 -17.97 5.74
C LEU A 5 -37.24 -17.22 4.38
N PRO A 6 -37.91 -16.07 4.19
CA PRO A 6 -37.73 -15.24 3.01
C PRO A 6 -36.25 -14.91 2.73
N GLN A 7 -35.88 -14.84 1.45
CA GLN A 7 -34.49 -14.64 1.02
C GLN A 7 -33.92 -13.31 1.53
N GLU A 8 -34.78 -12.28 1.65
CA GLU A 8 -34.42 -10.96 2.17
C GLU A 8 -34.07 -11.01 3.65
N LEU A 9 -34.83 -11.77 4.45
CA LEU A 9 -34.56 -11.96 5.88
C LEU A 9 -33.29 -12.79 6.07
N LEU A 10 -33.08 -13.81 5.23
CA LEU A 10 -31.84 -14.58 5.22
C LEU A 10 -30.63 -13.68 4.91
N ALA A 11 -30.72 -12.83 3.89
CA ALA A 11 -29.67 -11.88 3.53
C ALA A 11 -29.38 -10.91 4.68
N GLU A 12 -30.41 -10.38 5.34
CA GLU A 12 -30.23 -9.49 6.49
C GLU A 12 -29.53 -10.19 7.65
N ILE A 13 -29.90 -11.45 7.98
CA ILE A 13 -29.23 -12.24 9.03
C ILE A 13 -27.76 -12.48 8.66
N LEU A 14 -27.50 -13.00 7.46
CA LEU A 14 -26.14 -13.30 7.00
C LEU A 14 -25.28 -12.04 6.95
N SER A 15 -25.82 -10.90 6.52
CA SER A 15 -25.09 -9.65 6.41
C SER A 15 -24.52 -9.12 7.75
N ARG A 16 -24.97 -9.67 8.89
CA ARG A 16 -24.49 -9.31 10.23
C ARG A 16 -23.31 -10.15 10.70
N LEU A 17 -23.03 -11.27 10.02
CA LEU A 17 -21.98 -12.21 10.39
C LEU A 17 -20.60 -11.73 9.92
N PRO A 18 -19.52 -12.05 10.66
CA PRO A 18 -18.15 -11.86 10.20
C PRO A 18 -17.85 -12.66 8.93
N VAL A 19 -16.86 -12.23 8.15
CA VAL A 19 -16.51 -12.87 6.88
C VAL A 19 -16.14 -14.33 7.06
N LYS A 20 -15.34 -14.66 8.10
CA LYS A 20 -14.98 -16.06 8.41
C LYS A 20 -16.20 -16.97 8.61
N SER A 21 -17.25 -16.48 9.26
CA SER A 21 -18.49 -17.23 9.45
C SER A 21 -19.23 -17.39 8.13
N LEU A 22 -19.32 -16.33 7.33
CA LEU A 22 -19.95 -16.37 6.01
C LEU A 22 -19.26 -17.35 5.06
N LEU A 23 -17.94 -17.45 5.10
CA LEU A 23 -17.20 -18.42 4.31
C LEU A 23 -17.56 -19.88 4.67
N LYS A 24 -17.85 -20.17 5.95
CA LYS A 24 -18.35 -21.50 6.37
C LYS A 24 -19.81 -21.70 5.93
N CYS A 25 -20.63 -20.65 6.00
CA CYS A 25 -22.03 -20.64 5.58
C CYS A 25 -22.22 -20.98 4.08
N ARG A 26 -21.21 -20.74 3.23
CA ARG A 26 -21.21 -21.15 1.82
C ARG A 26 -21.40 -22.67 1.62
N CYS A 27 -21.03 -23.49 2.60
CA CYS A 27 -21.16 -24.95 2.52
C CYS A 27 -22.53 -25.48 2.98
N VAL A 28 -23.41 -24.62 3.50
CA VAL A 28 -24.70 -25.04 4.08
C VAL A 28 -25.72 -25.43 3.00
N SER A 29 -25.83 -24.62 1.94
CA SER A 29 -26.73 -24.91 0.81
C SER A 29 -26.35 -24.10 -0.44
N LYS A 30 -26.86 -24.50 -1.61
CA LYS A 30 -26.70 -23.75 -2.87
C LYS A 30 -27.27 -22.33 -2.78
N THR A 31 -28.39 -22.16 -2.09
CA THR A 31 -29.03 -20.85 -1.89
C THR A 31 -28.14 -19.91 -1.08
N TRP A 32 -27.55 -20.42 0.01
CA TRP A 32 -26.63 -19.65 0.85
C TRP A 32 -25.35 -19.30 0.11
N TYR A 33 -24.79 -20.26 -0.63
CA TYR A 33 -23.64 -20.00 -1.49
C TYR A 33 -23.94 -18.87 -2.48
N SER A 34 -25.02 -19.00 -3.27
CA SER A 34 -25.42 -18.03 -4.28
C SER A 34 -25.62 -16.63 -3.71
N LEU A 35 -26.26 -16.53 -2.54
CA LEU A 35 -26.50 -15.26 -1.87
C LEU A 35 -25.21 -14.62 -1.36
N ILE A 36 -24.30 -15.38 -0.77
CA ILE A 36 -23.04 -14.86 -0.21
C ILE A 36 -22.03 -14.47 -1.31
N THR A 37 -22.14 -15.06 -2.50
CA THR A 37 -21.32 -14.72 -3.68
C THR A 37 -21.94 -13.63 -4.56
N ASP A 38 -23.18 -13.21 -4.28
CA ASP A 38 -23.85 -12.16 -5.04
C ASP A 38 -23.15 -10.79 -4.86
N PRO A 39 -22.85 -10.06 -5.94
CA PRO A 39 -22.17 -8.75 -5.84
C PRO A 39 -22.92 -7.73 -4.98
N SER A 40 -24.26 -7.72 -5.02
CA SER A 40 -25.07 -6.79 -4.22
C SER A 40 -24.97 -7.11 -2.74
N PHE A 41 -25.01 -8.40 -2.38
CA PHE A 41 -24.78 -8.85 -1.01
C PHE A 41 -23.37 -8.48 -0.52
N ILE A 42 -22.34 -8.70 -1.33
CA ILE A 42 -20.95 -8.35 -1.00
C ILE A 42 -20.82 -6.84 -0.76
N ALA A 43 -21.37 -6.00 -1.64
CA ALA A 43 -21.33 -4.55 -1.49
C ALA A 43 -22.08 -4.07 -0.23
N GLN A 44 -23.25 -4.66 0.05
CA GLN A 44 -24.03 -4.34 1.26
C GLN A 44 -23.29 -4.76 2.54
N HIS A 45 -22.73 -5.97 2.57
CA HIS A 45 -21.94 -6.49 3.69
C HIS A 45 -20.71 -5.63 3.94
N LEU A 46 -19.98 -5.26 2.89
CA LEU A 46 -18.81 -4.40 2.97
C LEU A 46 -19.16 -3.03 3.55
N LYS A 47 -20.26 -2.40 3.09
CA LYS A 47 -20.73 -1.12 3.65
C LYS A 47 -21.03 -1.23 5.14
N LYS A 48 -21.68 -2.31 5.57
CA LYS A 48 -21.95 -2.57 6.99
C LYS A 48 -20.65 -2.79 7.78
N THR A 49 -19.70 -3.55 7.24
CA THR A 49 -18.42 -3.85 7.89
C THR A 49 -17.53 -2.61 8.02
N ALA A 50 -17.43 -1.80 6.96
CA ALA A 50 -16.71 -0.53 6.99
C ALA A 50 -17.32 0.46 8.00
N ALA A 51 -18.65 0.51 8.13
CA ALA A 51 -19.34 1.38 9.08
C ALA A 51 -19.21 0.91 10.54
N ARG A 52 -19.14 -0.40 10.78
CA ARG A 52 -19.03 -0.96 12.14
C ARG A 52 -17.67 -0.71 12.77
N ASN A 53 -16.63 -0.49 11.96
CA ASN A 53 -15.22 -0.60 12.33
C ASN A 53 -14.94 -1.97 12.96
N SER A 54 -14.14 -2.81 12.30
CA SER A 54 -13.82 -4.15 12.80
C SER A 54 -13.15 -4.12 14.18
N GLY A 55 -12.64 -2.96 14.60
CA GLY A 55 -11.76 -2.83 15.77
C GLY A 55 -10.44 -3.56 15.56
N LEU A 56 -10.12 -3.95 14.31
CA LEU A 56 -8.90 -4.65 13.96
C LEU A 56 -7.97 -3.73 13.18
N LEU A 57 -6.69 -3.89 13.46
CA LEU A 57 -5.60 -3.25 12.76
C LEU A 57 -4.80 -4.30 12.01
N PHE A 58 -4.45 -3.94 10.78
CA PHE A 58 -3.48 -4.68 10.00
C PHE A 58 -2.11 -4.07 10.22
N PHE A 59 -1.18 -4.86 10.73
CA PHE A 59 0.18 -4.45 10.98
C PHE A 59 1.16 -5.31 10.19
N ARG A 60 2.04 -4.65 9.42
CA ARG A 60 3.07 -5.30 8.62
C ARG A 60 4.43 -4.70 8.92
N TYR A 61 5.42 -5.58 9.05
CA TYR A 61 6.83 -5.19 9.16
C TYR A 61 7.72 -6.34 8.69
N SER A 62 8.96 -6.04 8.36
CA SER A 62 9.98 -7.04 8.06
C SER A 62 11.16 -6.95 9.01
N THR A 63 11.79 -8.10 9.25
CA THR A 63 13.07 -8.20 9.95
C THR A 63 14.10 -8.79 9.00
N ARG A 64 15.35 -8.35 9.12
CA ARG A 64 16.46 -8.87 8.33
C ARG A 64 17.41 -9.61 9.25
N GLU A 65 17.66 -10.88 8.96
CA GLU A 65 18.73 -11.62 9.57
C GLU A 65 20.06 -11.14 8.98
N PHE A 66 21.03 -10.83 9.84
CA PHE A 66 22.37 -10.40 9.43
C PHE A 66 23.32 -11.59 9.17
N VAL A 67 22.82 -12.83 9.27
CA VAL A 67 23.57 -14.05 8.99
C VAL A 67 23.36 -14.45 7.53
N TRP A 68 24.43 -14.83 6.85
CA TRP A 68 24.35 -15.29 5.46
C TRP A 68 23.82 -16.74 5.39
N PRO A 69 22.90 -17.08 4.46
CA PRO A 69 22.28 -16.19 3.49
C PRO A 69 21.25 -15.25 4.14
N PHE A 70 21.33 -13.95 3.82
CA PHE A 70 20.42 -12.94 4.39
C PHE A 70 18.96 -13.35 4.17
N LYS A 71 18.25 -13.62 5.26
CA LYS A 71 16.83 -13.94 5.24
C LYS A 71 16.04 -12.72 5.70
N GLU A 72 15.06 -12.34 4.90
CA GLU A 72 14.06 -11.34 5.29
C GLU A 72 12.80 -12.09 5.74
N ASN A 73 12.35 -11.82 6.96
CA ASN A 73 11.11 -12.37 7.50
C ASN A 73 10.08 -11.25 7.50
N VAL A 74 9.05 -11.37 6.65
CA VAL A 74 7.95 -10.42 6.58
C VAL A 74 6.78 -10.99 7.38
N ARG A 75 6.20 -10.16 8.26
CA ARG A 75 5.06 -10.55 9.09
C ARG A 75 3.86 -9.67 8.77
N TYR A 76 2.68 -10.30 8.78
CA TYR A 76 1.39 -9.65 8.58
C TYR A 76 0.50 -10.07 9.75
N LEU A 77 0.16 -9.13 10.62
CA LEU A 77 -0.49 -9.42 11.89
C LEU A 77 -1.79 -8.63 12.00
N LEU A 78 -2.82 -9.29 12.55
CA LEU A 78 -4.05 -8.63 12.96
C LEU A 78 -4.02 -8.40 14.47
N TYR A 79 -4.32 -7.18 14.87
CA TYR A 79 -4.42 -6.77 16.27
C TYR A 79 -5.79 -6.17 16.55
N PRO A 80 -6.41 -6.42 17.71
CA PRO A 80 -7.40 -5.53 18.26
C PRO A 80 -6.79 -4.13 18.43
N ASP A 81 -7.51 -3.09 18.02
CA ASP A 81 -7.05 -1.69 18.06
C ASP A 81 -6.59 -1.31 19.47
N GLU A 82 -7.42 -1.64 20.46
CA GLU A 82 -7.21 -1.34 21.88
C GLU A 82 -5.99 -2.06 22.50
N SER A 83 -5.61 -3.23 21.98
CA SER A 83 -4.51 -4.02 22.55
C SER A 83 -3.19 -3.86 21.81
N PHE A 84 -3.18 -3.27 20.61
CA PHE A 84 -1.95 -3.05 19.87
C PHE A 84 -0.94 -2.24 20.69
N PRO A 85 0.33 -2.69 20.83
CA PRO A 85 1.03 -3.69 20.02
C PRO A 85 1.10 -5.11 20.65
N ALA A 86 0.32 -5.38 21.69
CA ALA A 86 0.29 -6.65 22.40
C ALA A 86 -0.81 -7.59 21.87
N ASN A 87 -0.55 -8.90 21.99
CA ASN A 87 -1.52 -9.97 21.74
C ASN A 87 -2.17 -9.91 20.33
N PRO A 88 -1.41 -10.17 19.25
CA PRO A 88 -2.01 -10.32 17.94
C PRO A 88 -3.04 -11.46 17.96
N VAL A 89 -4.18 -11.27 17.30
CA VAL A 89 -5.24 -12.29 17.21
C VAL A 89 -5.02 -13.27 16.07
N GLU A 90 -4.26 -12.88 15.05
CA GLU A 90 -3.97 -13.71 13.89
C GLU A 90 -2.68 -13.25 13.20
N GLU A 91 -1.88 -14.20 12.75
CA GLU A 91 -0.81 -13.97 11.77
C GLU A 91 -1.31 -14.46 10.42
N LEU A 92 -1.30 -13.57 9.43
CA LEU A 92 -1.84 -13.82 8.10
C LEU A 92 -0.75 -14.41 7.20
N ASP A 93 -1.05 -15.56 6.63
CA ASP A 93 -0.23 -16.15 5.57
C ASP A 93 -0.44 -15.39 4.27
N CYS A 94 0.56 -14.59 3.91
CA CYS A 94 0.58 -13.92 2.62
C CYS A 94 0.89 -14.95 1.52
N PRO A 95 0.06 -15.07 0.48
CA PRO A 95 0.14 -16.18 -0.48
C PRO A 95 1.40 -16.15 -1.36
N PHE A 96 2.20 -15.09 -1.30
CA PHE A 96 3.39 -14.93 -2.13
C PHE A 96 4.62 -15.65 -1.54
N LYS A 97 4.60 -16.99 -1.57
CA LYS A 97 5.65 -17.85 -0.98
C LYS A 97 7.00 -17.86 -1.74
N GLY A 98 7.09 -17.22 -2.91
CA GLY A 98 8.32 -17.17 -3.72
C GLY A 98 9.06 -15.83 -3.74
N ILE A 99 8.51 -14.79 -3.10
CA ILE A 99 9.10 -13.44 -3.19
C ILE A 99 10.12 -13.26 -2.08
N LYS A 100 11.38 -13.57 -2.40
CA LYS A 100 12.50 -13.04 -1.62
C LYS A 100 12.56 -11.54 -1.92
N ARG A 101 12.32 -10.73 -0.87
CA ARG A 101 12.55 -9.28 -0.79
C ARG A 101 11.33 -8.40 -1.12
N LEU A 102 10.82 -7.78 -0.05
CA LEU A 102 10.28 -6.42 -0.11
C LEU A 102 8.97 -6.20 -0.91
N ALA A 103 7.90 -6.94 -0.60
CA ALA A 103 6.56 -6.50 -0.97
C ALA A 103 6.18 -5.23 -0.17
N ASN A 104 6.20 -4.06 -0.81
CA ASN A 104 5.66 -2.83 -0.25
C ASN A 104 4.13 -2.86 -0.32
N ILE A 105 3.45 -2.23 0.65
CA ILE A 105 2.01 -2.04 0.60
C ILE A 105 1.76 -0.68 -0.05
N VAL A 106 1.21 -0.69 -1.27
CA VAL A 106 0.81 0.53 -1.99
C VAL A 106 -0.36 1.20 -1.28
N GLY A 107 -1.29 0.37 -0.79
CA GLY A 107 -2.44 0.81 -0.02
C GLY A 107 -3.45 -0.32 0.19
N SER A 108 -4.46 -0.03 1.01
CA SER A 108 -5.61 -0.88 1.27
C SER A 108 -6.89 -0.13 0.89
N CYS A 109 -7.84 -0.84 0.30
CA CYS A 109 -9.17 -0.29 0.04
C CYS A 109 -10.21 -1.41 0.13
N ASN A 110 -11.26 -1.22 0.93
CA ASN A 110 -12.38 -2.17 1.02
C ASN A 110 -11.93 -3.61 1.37
N GLY A 111 -10.89 -3.74 2.21
CA GLY A 111 -10.31 -5.02 2.62
C GLY A 111 -9.39 -5.69 1.60
N VAL A 112 -9.17 -5.07 0.44
CA VAL A 112 -8.20 -5.52 -0.58
C VAL A 112 -6.93 -4.70 -0.45
N PHE A 113 -5.80 -5.39 -0.39
CA PHE A 113 -4.46 -4.81 -0.35
C PHE A 113 -3.82 -4.86 -1.73
N CYS A 114 -3.16 -3.77 -2.12
CA CYS A 114 -2.27 -3.77 -3.28
C CYS A 114 -0.82 -3.84 -2.80
N LEU A 115 -0.12 -4.89 -3.23
CA LEU A 115 1.28 -5.13 -2.94
C LEU A 115 2.11 -4.83 -4.19
N SER A 116 3.24 -4.17 -4.03
CA SER A 116 4.22 -3.94 -5.09
C SER A 116 5.57 -4.50 -4.71
N TYR A 117 6.30 -5.00 -5.69
CA TYR A 117 7.63 -5.55 -5.47
C TYR A 117 8.60 -4.39 -5.56
N ASP A 118 9.12 -3.91 -4.43
CA ASP A 118 9.98 -2.72 -4.44
C ASP A 118 11.29 -2.96 -3.70
N VAL A 119 12.39 -2.94 -4.45
CA VAL A 119 13.73 -2.87 -3.87
C VAL A 119 14.11 -1.40 -3.78
N TYR A 120 13.79 -0.77 -2.65
CA TYR A 120 14.27 0.58 -2.30
C TYR A 120 13.90 1.70 -3.30
N GLY A 121 12.69 1.65 -3.88
CA GLY A 121 12.17 2.66 -4.82
C GLY A 121 12.68 2.52 -6.24
N LYS A 122 13.26 1.37 -6.62
CA LYS A 122 13.85 1.14 -7.95
C LYS A 122 13.19 -0.05 -8.65
N TYR A 123 12.65 0.22 -9.84
CA TYR A 123 12.22 -0.77 -10.84
C TYR A 123 11.09 -1.74 -10.40
N THR A 124 9.95 -1.21 -9.94
CA THR A 124 8.77 -2.05 -9.67
C THR A 124 7.96 -2.33 -10.95
N GLU A 125 8.00 -3.57 -11.41
CA GLU A 125 7.21 -4.08 -12.55
C GLU A 125 6.22 -5.16 -12.14
N ARG A 126 6.30 -5.61 -10.89
CA ARG A 126 5.44 -6.64 -10.34
C ARG A 126 4.59 -6.05 -9.25
N ALA A 127 3.30 -6.34 -9.30
CA ALA A 127 2.34 -5.98 -8.29
C ALA A 127 1.28 -7.07 -8.17
N SER A 128 0.53 -7.06 -7.09
CA SER A 128 -0.51 -8.05 -6.84
C SER A 128 -1.58 -7.50 -5.92
N LEU A 129 -2.82 -7.93 -6.12
CA LEU A 129 -3.91 -7.66 -5.19
C LEU A 129 -4.12 -8.84 -4.27
N TRP A 130 -4.43 -8.58 -3.00
CA TRP A 130 -4.62 -9.59 -1.98
C TRP A 130 -5.81 -9.26 -1.10
N ASN A 131 -6.77 -10.18 -1.01
CA ASN A 131 -7.82 -10.16 0.01
C ASN A 131 -7.53 -11.26 1.04
N PRO A 132 -6.99 -10.92 2.22
CA PRO A 132 -6.71 -11.88 3.28
C PRO A 132 -7.96 -12.55 3.86
N SER A 133 -9.10 -11.83 3.91
CA SER A 133 -10.33 -12.35 4.51
C SER A 133 -10.89 -13.57 3.78
N VAL A 134 -10.73 -13.62 2.46
CA VAL A 134 -11.14 -14.77 1.62
C VAL A 134 -9.95 -15.60 1.13
N ARG A 135 -8.73 -15.25 1.56
CA ARG A 135 -7.46 -15.91 1.18
C ARG A 135 -7.28 -16.03 -0.33
N LYS A 136 -7.60 -14.98 -1.07
CA LYS A 136 -7.42 -14.90 -2.53
C LYS A 136 -6.46 -13.78 -2.88
N ASN A 137 -5.70 -13.99 -3.94
CA ASN A 137 -4.83 -12.97 -4.53
C ASN A 137 -4.89 -13.06 -6.05
N VAL A 138 -4.46 -11.98 -6.71
CA VAL A 138 -4.20 -12.00 -8.14
C VAL A 138 -2.96 -11.20 -8.47
N ASN A 139 -2.12 -11.77 -9.34
CA ASN A 139 -0.96 -11.08 -9.87
C ASN A 139 -1.40 -10.05 -10.91
N ILE A 140 -0.82 -8.86 -10.84
CA ILE A 140 -1.01 -7.82 -11.85
C ILE A 140 0.02 -8.09 -12.97
N PRO A 141 -0.40 -8.08 -14.25
CA PRO A 141 0.52 -8.29 -15.37
C PRO A 141 1.58 -7.19 -15.45
N CYS A 142 2.62 -7.43 -16.22
CA CYS A 142 3.69 -6.46 -16.44
C CYS A 142 3.12 -5.13 -16.99
N PRO A 143 3.56 -3.97 -16.48
CA PRO A 143 3.14 -2.65 -16.97
C PRO A 143 3.64 -2.35 -18.38
N ILE A 144 3.12 -1.27 -18.99
CA ILE A 144 3.52 -0.85 -20.34
C ILE A 144 4.92 -0.26 -20.32
N PHE A 145 5.25 0.51 -19.28
CA PHE A 145 6.56 1.14 -19.13
C PHE A 145 7.46 0.30 -18.21
N THR A 146 8.40 -0.40 -18.81
CA THR A 146 9.37 -1.29 -18.15
C THR A 146 10.78 -0.71 -18.23
N PHE A 147 11.70 -1.31 -17.48
CA PHE A 147 13.11 -0.95 -17.49
C PHE A 147 13.71 -1.22 -18.87
N THR A 148 13.30 -2.33 -19.50
CA THR A 148 13.74 -2.70 -20.83
C THR A 148 13.25 -1.74 -21.91
N SER A 149 12.02 -1.21 -21.78
CA SER A 149 11.44 -0.30 -22.79
C SER A 149 11.77 1.18 -22.56
N TYR A 150 11.97 1.59 -21.30
CA TYR A 150 12.10 3.01 -20.93
C TYR A 150 13.41 3.34 -20.20
N GLY A 151 14.24 2.34 -19.91
CA GLY A 151 15.45 2.52 -19.12
C GLY A 151 15.16 2.79 -17.64
N PRO A 152 16.11 3.37 -16.90
CA PRO A 152 15.95 3.63 -15.48
C PRO A 152 14.82 4.64 -15.15
N TYR A 153 13.87 4.23 -14.31
CA TYR A 153 12.77 5.06 -13.84
C TYR A 153 12.52 4.93 -12.33
N ILE A 154 11.81 5.91 -11.78
CA ILE A 154 11.28 5.93 -10.42
C ILE A 154 9.76 5.89 -10.53
N PRO A 155 9.11 4.78 -10.12
CA PRO A 155 7.67 4.64 -10.15
C PRO A 155 7.05 5.16 -8.85
N SER A 156 5.92 5.87 -8.98
CA SER A 156 5.03 6.18 -7.87
C SER A 156 3.71 5.47 -8.09
N LEU A 157 3.28 4.71 -7.11
CA LEU A 157 2.09 3.88 -7.18
C LEU A 157 0.97 4.48 -6.34
N GLY A 158 -0.27 4.29 -6.77
CA GLY A 158 -1.45 4.59 -5.98
C GLY A 158 -2.57 3.61 -6.27
N PHE A 159 -3.23 3.14 -5.22
CA PHE A 159 -4.24 2.10 -5.31
C PHE A 159 -5.55 2.55 -4.69
N GLY A 160 -6.67 2.19 -5.30
CA GLY A 160 -7.97 2.43 -4.72
C GLY A 160 -9.12 1.81 -5.52
N PHE A 161 -10.32 2.07 -5.05
CA PHE A 161 -11.56 1.60 -5.65
C PHE A 161 -12.30 2.74 -6.34
N ASP A 162 -12.56 2.58 -7.62
CA ASP A 162 -13.43 3.45 -8.39
C ASP A 162 -14.88 2.98 -8.26
N SER A 163 -15.66 3.72 -7.47
CA SER A 163 -17.09 3.44 -7.29
C SER A 163 -17.93 3.75 -8.52
N THR A 164 -17.43 4.55 -9.48
CA THR A 164 -18.19 4.90 -10.70
C THR A 164 -18.20 3.74 -11.67
N THR A 165 -17.06 3.06 -11.82
CA THR A 165 -16.91 1.89 -12.67
C THR A 165 -16.92 0.59 -11.88
N ASP A 166 -17.18 0.57 -10.56
CA ASP A 166 -17.12 -0.62 -9.71
C ASP A 166 -15.87 -1.48 -10.00
N ASP A 167 -14.70 -0.86 -9.86
CA ASP A 167 -13.42 -1.46 -10.24
C ASP A 167 -12.29 -1.05 -9.29
N TYR A 168 -11.36 -1.97 -9.06
CA TYR A 168 -10.10 -1.66 -8.39
C TYR A 168 -9.08 -1.22 -9.43
N LYS A 169 -8.45 -0.08 -9.17
CA LYS A 169 -7.46 0.51 -10.07
C LYS A 169 -6.12 0.68 -9.35
N LEU A 170 -5.04 0.39 -10.06
CA LEU A 170 -3.68 0.72 -9.67
C LEU A 170 -3.13 1.75 -10.65
N VAL A 171 -2.88 2.95 -10.16
CA VAL A 171 -2.25 4.05 -10.92
C VAL A 171 -0.74 3.95 -10.73
N ARG A 172 -0.01 4.08 -11.83
CA ARG A 172 1.45 4.09 -11.85
C ARG A 172 1.93 5.32 -12.61
N ILE A 173 2.71 6.16 -11.93
CA ILE A 173 3.33 7.37 -12.46
C ILE A 173 4.83 7.08 -12.60
N VAL A 174 5.33 7.12 -13.84
CA VAL A 174 6.69 6.73 -14.18
C VAL A 174 7.52 7.96 -14.51
N CYS A 175 8.50 8.26 -13.66
CA CYS A 175 9.41 9.39 -13.84
C CYS A 175 10.80 8.87 -14.27
N SER A 176 11.45 9.54 -15.23
CA SER A 176 12.84 9.19 -15.59
C SER A 176 13.78 9.39 -14.40
N HIS A 177 14.68 8.43 -14.16
CA HIS A 177 15.66 8.53 -13.07
C HIS A 177 16.77 9.55 -13.37
N PHE A 178 17.15 9.74 -14.64
CA PHE A 178 18.23 10.65 -15.03
C PHE A 178 17.75 12.06 -15.35
N ASN A 179 16.56 12.17 -15.94
CA ASN A 179 15.99 13.44 -16.41
C ASN A 179 14.79 13.84 -15.54
N PHE A 180 14.93 13.67 -14.22
CA PHE A 180 13.88 13.93 -13.25
C PHE A 180 13.49 15.42 -13.29
N GLY A 181 12.21 15.73 -13.52
CA GLY A 181 11.76 17.12 -13.71
C GLY A 181 11.83 17.63 -15.15
N GLU A 182 12.74 17.11 -15.97
CA GLU A 182 12.97 17.54 -17.35
C GLU A 182 12.03 16.86 -18.35
N ILE A 183 11.75 15.58 -18.17
CA ILE A 183 10.79 14.82 -18.99
C ILE A 183 9.46 14.71 -18.25
N ARG A 184 8.35 14.82 -18.98
CA ARG A 184 7.00 14.64 -18.42
C ARG A 184 6.83 13.19 -17.93
N PRO A 185 6.25 12.96 -16.75
CA PRO A 185 5.99 11.60 -16.29
C PRO A 185 4.93 10.92 -17.16
N PHE A 186 5.10 9.62 -17.37
CA PHE A 186 4.07 8.78 -17.96
C PHE A 186 3.10 8.33 -16.87
N VAL A 187 1.82 8.26 -17.22
CA VAL A 187 0.78 7.75 -16.32
C VAL A 187 0.12 6.56 -17.01
N GLU A 188 0.00 5.47 -16.27
CA GLU A 188 -0.72 4.28 -16.70
C GLU A 188 -1.57 3.73 -15.56
N ILE A 189 -2.65 3.06 -15.93
CA ILE A 189 -3.62 2.52 -14.98
C ILE A 189 -3.86 1.06 -15.31
N TYR A 190 -3.71 0.22 -14.30
CA TYR A 190 -4.24 -1.13 -14.32
C TYR A 190 -5.67 -1.13 -13.79
N SER A 191 -6.55 -1.82 -14.49
CA SER A 191 -7.93 -2.07 -14.09
C SER A 191 -8.12 -3.55 -13.80
N LEU A 192 -8.62 -3.89 -12.61
CA LEU A 192 -8.90 -5.28 -12.24
C LEU A 192 -9.98 -5.88 -13.13
N ARG A 193 -10.99 -5.10 -13.51
CA ARG A 193 -12.06 -5.51 -14.42
C ARG A 193 -11.53 -5.91 -15.80
N SER A 194 -10.71 -5.07 -16.42
CA SER A 194 -10.17 -5.31 -17.76
C SER A 194 -8.93 -6.19 -17.78
N ARG A 195 -8.29 -6.41 -16.61
CA ARG A 195 -7.04 -7.17 -16.45
C ARG A 195 -5.88 -6.62 -17.27
N GLY A 196 -5.93 -5.34 -17.60
CA GLY A 196 -4.98 -4.71 -18.50
C GLY A 196 -4.49 -3.37 -17.99
N TRP A 197 -3.30 -3.01 -18.46
CA TRP A 197 -2.76 -1.66 -18.34
C TRP A 197 -3.20 -0.83 -19.54
N ARG A 198 -3.42 0.46 -19.31
CA ARG A 198 -3.53 1.45 -20.39
C ARG A 198 -2.87 2.76 -19.98
N LYS A 199 -2.46 3.53 -20.98
CA LYS A 199 -1.90 4.86 -20.78
C LYS A 199 -3.00 5.88 -20.51
N VAL A 200 -2.67 6.89 -19.73
CA VAL A 200 -3.50 8.07 -19.51
C VAL A 200 -2.67 9.30 -19.86
N ASP A 201 -3.22 10.10 -20.75
CA ASP A 201 -2.63 11.39 -21.08
C ASP A 201 -2.73 12.33 -19.89
N ASN A 202 -1.65 13.04 -19.61
CA ASN A 202 -1.60 14.00 -18.53
C ASN A 202 -0.84 15.25 -18.98
N ASN A 203 -1.24 16.40 -18.45
CA ASN A 203 -0.59 17.68 -18.69
C ASN A 203 0.07 18.22 -17.42
N LEU A 204 0.47 17.33 -16.50
CA LEU A 204 0.95 17.75 -15.20
C LEU A 204 2.33 18.42 -15.31
N GLN A 205 2.46 19.56 -14.65
CA GLN A 205 3.72 20.29 -14.50
C GLN A 205 4.47 19.96 -13.20
N TYR A 206 4.15 18.83 -12.59
CA TYR A 206 4.72 18.36 -11.33
C TYR A 206 5.36 16.99 -11.52
N VAL A 207 6.27 16.64 -10.62
CA VAL A 207 6.88 15.30 -10.53
C VAL A 207 6.65 14.79 -9.13
N ILE A 208 6.23 13.53 -9.02
CA ILE A 208 6.05 12.90 -7.72
C ILE A 208 7.42 12.66 -7.10
N THR A 209 7.56 12.99 -5.82
CA THR A 209 8.85 12.90 -5.17
C THR A 209 9.30 11.45 -5.03
N ALA A 210 10.62 11.24 -5.06
CA ALA A 210 11.16 9.89 -5.10
C ALA A 210 10.81 9.16 -3.80
N ARG A 211 10.19 7.96 -3.92
CA ARG A 211 9.70 7.14 -2.79
C ARG A 211 8.48 7.71 -2.08
N SER A 212 7.76 8.68 -2.65
CA SER A 212 6.48 9.14 -2.09
C SER A 212 5.46 8.01 -2.05
N THR A 213 4.94 7.70 -0.86
CA THR A 213 3.79 6.82 -0.69
C THR A 213 2.51 7.57 -1.05
N SER A 214 1.54 6.87 -1.63
CA SER A 214 0.23 7.46 -1.90
C SER A 214 -0.71 7.34 -0.72
N ALA A 215 -1.61 8.30 -0.55
CA ALA A 215 -2.82 8.14 0.26
C ALA A 215 -4.06 8.07 -0.64
N PHE A 216 -4.93 7.08 -0.44
CA PHE A 216 -6.22 7.04 -1.13
C PHE A 216 -7.30 7.69 -0.26
N LEU A 217 -7.81 8.84 -0.71
CA LEU A 217 -8.82 9.62 0.00
C LEU A 217 -9.76 10.29 -0.99
N ASN A 218 -11.07 10.31 -0.68
CA ASN A 218 -12.09 10.95 -1.51
C ASN A 218 -12.05 10.50 -2.98
N ARG A 219 -11.90 9.19 -3.20
CA ARG A 219 -11.86 8.55 -4.54
C ARG A 219 -10.66 8.97 -5.40
N ALA A 220 -9.64 9.57 -4.80
CA ALA A 220 -8.41 9.96 -5.46
C ALA A 220 -7.18 9.45 -4.71
N CYS A 221 -6.14 9.10 -5.46
CA CYS A 221 -4.81 8.84 -4.92
C CYS A 221 -4.06 10.17 -4.82
N HIS A 222 -3.44 10.45 -3.68
CA HIS A 222 -2.72 11.69 -3.39
C HIS A 222 -1.24 11.39 -3.16
N TRP A 223 -0.37 12.21 -3.73
CA TRP A 223 1.08 12.13 -3.55
C TRP A 223 1.65 13.49 -3.25
N VAL A 224 2.81 13.48 -2.58
CA VAL A 224 3.64 14.67 -2.45
C VAL A 224 4.44 14.86 -3.75
N ALA A 225 4.49 16.08 -4.24
CA ALA A 225 5.08 16.42 -5.52
C ALA A 225 5.85 17.74 -5.50
N THR A 226 6.71 17.88 -6.50
CA THR A 226 7.54 19.05 -6.75
C THR A 226 7.19 19.65 -8.09
N LYS A 227 7.10 20.97 -8.19
CA LYS A 227 6.97 21.65 -9.49
C LYS A 227 8.18 21.36 -10.38
N ARG A 228 7.95 21.04 -11.65
CA ARG A 228 9.01 20.75 -12.64
C ARG A 228 9.99 21.93 -12.76
N GLY A 229 11.27 21.61 -12.92
CA GLY A 229 12.36 22.59 -13.03
C GLY A 229 12.88 23.12 -11.69
N TYR A 230 12.20 22.84 -10.58
CA TYR A 230 12.81 22.95 -9.25
C TYR A 230 13.70 21.71 -9.07
N GLY A 231 14.97 21.91 -8.70
CA GLY A 231 15.91 20.80 -8.48
C GLY A 231 15.41 19.79 -7.44
N HIS A 232 16.08 18.64 -7.34
CA HIS A 232 15.74 17.61 -6.35
C HIS A 232 15.60 18.21 -4.94
N GLY A 233 14.59 17.76 -4.20
CA GLY A 233 14.53 17.99 -2.76
C GLY A 233 13.47 18.97 -2.26
N VAL A 234 12.69 19.67 -3.10
CA VAL A 234 11.65 20.61 -2.63
C VAL A 234 10.25 20.09 -2.95
N CYS A 235 9.48 19.69 -1.95
CA CYS A 235 8.06 19.35 -2.08
C CYS A 235 7.21 20.60 -1.81
N ASP A 236 6.44 21.05 -2.81
CA ASP A 236 5.61 22.26 -2.71
C ASP A 236 4.15 22.03 -3.15
N ALA A 237 3.80 20.80 -3.54
CA ALA A 237 2.47 20.44 -3.99
C ALA A 237 2.02 19.06 -3.48
N ILE A 238 0.71 18.90 -3.31
CA ILE A 238 0.05 17.59 -3.35
C ILE A 238 -0.59 17.49 -4.73
N VAL A 239 -0.37 16.37 -5.38
CA VAL A 239 -1.02 16.02 -6.63
C VAL A 239 -1.97 14.88 -6.36
N SER A 240 -3.15 14.96 -6.95
CA SER A 240 -4.21 13.97 -6.81
C SER A 240 -4.59 13.39 -8.17
N PHE A 241 -4.77 12.07 -8.24
CA PHE A 241 -5.34 11.37 -9.39
C PHE A 241 -6.74 10.89 -9.02
N SER A 242 -7.78 11.45 -9.63
CA SER A 242 -9.17 10.98 -9.46
C SER A 242 -9.34 9.66 -10.19
N LEU A 243 -9.74 8.58 -9.51
CA LEU A 243 -9.88 7.27 -10.16
C LEU A 243 -11.09 7.19 -11.10
N GLY A 244 -12.17 7.95 -10.81
CA GLY A 244 -13.39 7.95 -11.61
C GLY A 244 -13.29 8.84 -12.83
N GLU A 245 -12.78 10.07 -12.66
CA GLU A 245 -12.60 11.02 -13.76
C GLU A 245 -11.31 10.77 -14.54
N GLU A 246 -10.37 10.06 -13.92
CA GLU A 246 -9.04 9.75 -14.49
C GLU A 246 -8.22 10.98 -14.84
N VAL A 247 -8.47 12.06 -14.09
CA VAL A 247 -7.77 13.34 -14.20
C VAL A 247 -6.78 13.47 -13.06
N LEU A 248 -5.61 13.98 -13.41
CA LEU A 248 -4.55 14.26 -12.48
C LEU A 248 -4.39 15.78 -12.31
N GLU A 249 -4.52 16.25 -11.07
CA GLU A 249 -4.62 17.67 -10.73
C GLU A 249 -3.77 18.02 -9.50
N LYS A 250 -3.43 19.30 -9.37
CA LYS A 250 -2.86 19.83 -8.13
C LYS A 250 -3.98 20.02 -7.10
N TRP A 251 -3.75 19.52 -5.89
CA TRP A 251 -4.61 19.82 -4.74
C TRP A 251 -4.54 21.31 -4.40
N ARG A 252 -5.71 21.95 -4.25
CA ARG A 252 -5.84 23.41 -4.13
C ARG A 252 -5.64 23.96 -2.72
N GLY A 253 -5.46 23.10 -1.71
CA GLY A 253 -5.20 23.58 -0.37
C GLY A 253 -3.76 24.07 -0.17
N LYS A 254 -3.52 24.71 0.97
CA LYS A 254 -2.22 25.27 1.30
C LYS A 254 -1.26 24.14 1.64
N LEU A 255 -0.20 24.00 0.87
CA LEU A 255 0.97 23.23 1.28
C LEU A 255 2.01 24.15 1.91
N PHE A 256 2.68 23.61 2.91
CA PHE A 256 3.91 24.18 3.43
C PHE A 256 5.06 23.45 2.74
N TYR A 257 6.09 24.21 2.33
CA TYR A 257 7.31 23.66 1.76
C TYR A 257 7.81 22.49 2.61
N SER A 258 8.23 21.38 2.00
CA SER A 258 8.93 20.31 2.71
C SER A 258 10.13 19.86 1.90
N LEU A 259 11.14 19.28 2.57
CA LEU A 259 12.27 18.67 1.90
C LEU A 259 11.97 17.19 1.63
N ASP A 260 12.58 16.59 0.59
CA ASP A 260 12.39 15.19 0.16
C ASP A 260 13.01 14.13 1.12
N ASP A 261 13.12 14.46 2.40
CA ASP A 261 13.51 13.54 3.47
C ASP A 261 12.32 13.28 4.39
N GLU A 262 11.83 12.04 4.41
CA GLU A 262 10.76 11.59 5.30
C GLU A 262 10.99 12.03 6.75
N ARG A 263 12.25 12.13 7.21
CA ARG A 263 12.59 12.60 8.57
C ARG A 263 12.14 14.04 8.81
N ILE A 264 12.46 14.92 7.86
CA ILE A 264 12.13 16.35 7.90
C ILE A 264 10.62 16.53 7.73
N TRP A 265 10.00 15.69 6.90
CA TRP A 265 8.55 15.68 6.73
C TRP A 265 7.82 15.27 8.02
N CYS A 266 8.28 14.21 8.70
CA CYS A 266 7.72 13.79 9.98
C CYS A 266 7.83 14.88 11.05
N SER A 267 8.99 15.53 11.16
CA SER A 267 9.19 16.68 12.06
C SER A 267 8.15 17.76 11.80
N ARG A 268 8.08 18.26 10.56
CA ARG A 268 7.19 19.39 10.22
C ARG A 268 5.72 19.07 10.45
N ILE A 269 5.29 17.85 10.13
CA ILE A 269 3.90 17.45 10.39
C ILE A 269 3.61 17.45 11.88
N LEU A 270 4.51 16.89 12.68
CA LEU A 270 4.29 16.80 14.12
C LEU A 270 4.36 18.17 14.79
N ASP A 271 5.30 19.01 14.39
CA ASP A 271 5.41 20.39 14.84
C ASP A 271 4.16 21.20 14.50
N GLN A 272 3.62 21.06 13.28
CA GLN A 272 2.42 21.81 12.88
C GLN A 272 1.12 21.27 13.45
N THR A 273 1.04 19.95 13.66
CA THR A 273 -0.18 19.31 14.15
C THR A 273 -0.32 19.46 15.66
N PHE A 274 0.82 19.52 16.37
CA PHE A 274 0.84 19.46 17.83
C PHE A 274 1.67 20.56 18.52
N ASP A 275 2.19 21.55 17.77
CA ASP A 275 3.00 22.67 18.29
C ASP A 275 4.17 22.22 19.19
N ILE A 276 4.94 21.22 18.72
CA ILE A 276 6.04 20.62 19.50
C ILE A 276 7.23 21.59 19.57
N PRO A 277 7.64 22.09 20.76
CA PRO A 277 8.63 23.18 20.85
C PRO A 277 10.08 22.81 20.52
N ASP A 278 10.45 21.52 20.46
CA ASP A 278 11.84 21.09 20.26
C ASP A 278 11.97 19.66 19.70
N PHE A 279 11.45 19.44 18.48
CA PHE A 279 11.47 18.13 17.82
C PHE A 279 12.87 17.54 17.65
N GLU A 280 13.85 18.36 17.26
CA GLU A 280 15.20 17.89 16.94
C GLU A 280 15.96 17.37 18.16
N SER A 281 15.65 17.85 19.37
CA SER A 281 16.27 17.33 20.60
C SER A 281 15.57 16.06 21.09
N HIS A 282 14.23 16.01 21.01
CA HIS A 282 13.38 15.01 21.66
C HIS A 282 13.07 13.78 20.79
N LEU A 283 12.94 13.97 19.48
CA LEU A 283 12.60 12.95 18.49
C LEU A 283 13.76 12.67 17.52
N LYS A 284 14.99 12.65 18.05
CA LYS A 284 16.18 12.24 17.30
C LYS A 284 15.99 10.85 16.69
N TRP A 285 16.45 10.73 15.45
CA TRP A 285 16.45 9.47 14.67
C TRP A 285 15.08 8.96 14.24
N ILE A 286 14.00 9.73 14.35
CA ILE A 286 12.75 9.34 13.66
C ILE A 286 13.03 9.24 12.17
N ARG A 287 12.65 8.10 11.59
CA ARG A 287 12.80 7.79 10.18
C ARG A 287 11.50 7.93 9.41
N LYS A 288 10.39 7.47 10.01
CA LYS A 288 9.08 7.37 9.35
C LYS A 288 7.95 7.56 10.36
N LEU A 289 6.95 8.33 9.98
CA LEU A 289 5.64 8.41 10.61
C LEU A 289 4.82 7.22 10.11
N VAL A 290 4.42 6.34 11.02
CA VAL A 290 3.73 5.09 10.65
C VAL A 290 2.22 5.28 10.69
N ALA A 291 1.68 5.86 11.77
CA ALA A 291 0.24 6.10 11.90
C ALA A 291 -0.09 7.11 13.00
N PHE A 292 -1.26 7.76 12.87
CA PHE A 292 -1.93 8.45 13.97
C PHE A 292 -2.96 7.52 14.59
N ARG A 293 -3.07 7.51 15.93
CA ARG A 293 -4.03 6.68 16.66
C ARG A 293 -5.22 7.52 17.14
N GLN A 294 -6.35 6.85 17.32
CA GLN A 294 -7.55 7.46 17.90
C GLN A 294 -7.32 7.98 19.32
N SER A 295 -6.37 7.40 20.06
CA SER A 295 -5.95 7.90 21.38
C SER A 295 -5.23 9.26 21.33
N GLY A 296 -4.89 9.76 20.14
CA GLY A 296 -4.05 10.95 19.94
C GLY A 296 -2.55 10.66 19.92
N LYS A 297 -2.14 9.43 20.28
CA LYS A 297 -0.73 9.01 20.18
C LYS A 297 -0.32 8.81 18.73
N VAL A 298 0.96 9.02 18.45
CA VAL A 298 1.56 8.87 17.14
C VAL A 298 2.50 7.67 17.15
N LEU A 299 2.38 6.78 16.16
CA LEU A 299 3.28 5.66 15.97
C LEU A 299 4.41 6.06 15.03
N LEU A 300 5.64 5.95 15.51
CA LEU A 300 6.85 6.39 14.81
C LEU A 300 7.86 5.25 14.71
N ALA A 301 8.57 5.18 13.59
CA ALA A 301 9.70 4.28 13.40
C ALA A 301 11.01 5.06 13.45
N LYS A 302 11.94 4.61 14.29
CA LYS A 302 13.31 5.13 14.38
C LYS A 302 14.21 4.53 13.32
N LEU A 303 15.29 5.23 12.98
CA LEU A 303 16.29 4.87 11.97
C LEU A 303 16.87 3.47 12.18
N PHE A 304 17.08 3.09 13.43
CA PHE A 304 17.62 1.78 13.81
C PHE A 304 16.52 0.70 13.99
N GLY A 305 15.33 0.93 13.42
CA GLY A 305 14.29 -0.08 13.33
C GLY A 305 13.41 -0.24 14.57
N GLN A 306 13.50 0.68 15.54
CA GLN A 306 12.64 0.66 16.73
C GLN A 306 11.28 1.31 16.41
N LEU A 307 10.19 0.62 16.73
CA LEU A 307 8.85 1.19 16.66
C LEU A 307 8.46 1.74 18.03
N VAL A 308 8.01 3.00 18.10
CA VAL A 308 7.68 3.70 19.34
C VAL A 308 6.36 4.45 19.21
N PHE A 309 5.63 4.57 20.31
CA PHE A 309 4.59 5.59 20.42
C PHE A 309 5.18 6.88 20.96
N TYR A 310 4.70 7.99 20.43
CA TYR A 310 4.90 9.32 20.96
C TYR A 310 3.54 9.88 21.37
N ASP A 311 3.43 10.38 22.60
CA ASP A 311 2.25 11.10 23.05
C ASP A 311 2.52 12.61 22.94
N PRO A 312 1.88 13.34 22.00
CA PRO A 312 2.15 14.76 21.83
C PRO A 312 1.73 15.63 23.01
N LYS A 313 0.87 15.11 23.93
CA LYS A 313 0.39 15.89 25.08
C LYS A 313 1.33 15.80 26.27
N THR A 314 1.89 14.62 26.53
CA THR A 314 2.85 14.39 27.63
C THR A 314 4.29 14.45 27.16
N GLU A 315 4.50 14.49 25.85
CA GLU A 315 5.79 14.35 25.17
C GLU A 315 6.48 13.00 25.45
N GLU A 316 5.79 12.01 26.03
CA GLU A 316 6.42 10.73 26.37
C GLU A 316 6.59 9.81 25.17
N ILE A 317 7.71 9.08 25.16
CA ILE A 317 8.01 8.06 24.16
C ILE A 317 7.88 6.67 24.81
N PHE A 318 6.97 5.85 24.29
CA PHE A 318 6.76 4.48 24.74
C PHE A 318 7.33 3.49 23.71
N ASP A 319 8.26 2.65 24.15
CA ASP A 319 8.86 1.61 23.31
C ASP A 319 7.92 0.40 23.17
N THR A 320 7.51 0.10 21.94
CA THR A 320 6.63 -1.04 21.64
C THR A 320 7.31 -2.41 21.76
N LYS A 321 8.64 -2.44 21.91
CA LYS A 321 9.50 -3.63 21.82
C LYS A 321 9.53 -4.31 20.45
N ILE A 322 8.79 -3.79 19.46
CA ILE A 322 8.86 -4.26 18.08
C ILE A 322 10.11 -3.67 17.40
N ARG A 323 10.84 -4.53 16.69
CA ARG A 323 12.04 -4.20 15.93
C ARG A 323 11.90 -4.73 14.50
N GLY A 324 12.31 -3.96 13.51
CA GLY A 324 12.23 -4.32 12.09
C GLY A 324 12.88 -3.26 11.19
N ASP A 325 12.77 -3.42 9.88
CA ASP A 325 13.17 -2.38 8.93
C ASP A 325 12.24 -1.16 9.10
N ALA A 326 12.82 0.01 9.36
CA ALA A 326 12.10 1.24 9.64
C ALA A 326 11.15 1.65 8.50
N LEU A 327 11.48 1.35 7.25
CA LEU A 327 10.64 1.66 6.09
C LEU A 327 9.54 0.63 5.88
N SER A 328 9.71 -0.58 6.43
CA SER A 328 8.77 -1.69 6.26
C SER A 328 7.50 -1.55 7.09
N PHE A 329 7.53 -0.78 8.18
CA PHE A 329 6.40 -0.62 9.08
C PHE A 329 5.20 -0.03 8.35
N TYR A 330 4.07 -0.73 8.42
CA TYR A 330 2.78 -0.32 7.90
C TYR A 330 1.72 -0.68 8.94
N LEU A 331 0.86 0.29 9.26
CA LEU A 331 -0.28 0.09 10.15
C LEU A 331 -1.49 0.76 9.53
N ASP A 332 -2.59 0.04 9.45
CA ASP A 332 -3.86 0.56 8.92
C ASP A 332 -5.05 -0.17 9.56
N THR A 333 -6.24 0.39 9.44
CA THR A 333 -7.47 -0.30 9.86
C THR A 333 -7.75 -1.47 8.93
N PHE A 334 -8.02 -2.63 9.52
CA PHE A 334 -8.33 -3.84 8.77
C PHE A 334 -9.84 -3.93 8.51
N VAL A 335 -10.26 -3.92 7.26
CA VAL A 335 -11.66 -4.15 6.89
C VAL A 335 -11.80 -5.59 6.41
N GLU A 336 -12.60 -6.38 7.11
CA GLU A 336 -12.96 -7.70 6.59
C GLU A 336 -13.84 -7.55 5.35
N SER A 337 -13.56 -8.33 4.31
CA SER A 337 -14.25 -8.18 3.02
C SER A 337 -14.50 -9.50 2.31
N LEU A 338 -15.70 -9.64 1.73
CA LEU A 338 -16.05 -10.76 0.85
C LEU A 338 -15.64 -10.53 -0.62
N VAL A 339 -15.03 -9.40 -0.94
CA VAL A 339 -14.63 -9.05 -2.31
C VAL A 339 -13.82 -10.18 -2.93
N LEU A 340 -14.33 -10.69 -4.04
CA LEU A 340 -13.71 -11.77 -4.78
C LEU A 340 -12.75 -11.19 -5.82
N LEU A 341 -11.48 -11.56 -5.71
CA LEU A 341 -10.49 -11.32 -6.75
C LEU A 341 -10.60 -12.50 -7.72
N ASN A 342 -11.47 -12.43 -8.74
CA ASN A 342 -11.71 -13.56 -9.64
C ASN A 342 -10.36 -14.09 -10.20
N GLU A 343 -10.15 -15.40 -10.10
CA GLU A 343 -8.92 -16.07 -10.52
C GLU A 343 -8.93 -16.33 -12.03
N ALA A 344 -7.84 -15.94 -12.71
CA ALA A 344 -7.33 -16.63 -13.89
C ALA A 344 -5.89 -16.17 -14.17
N ASN A 345 -4.96 -17.04 -13.76
CA ASN A 345 -3.72 -17.45 -14.44
C ASN A 345 -2.67 -17.78 -13.38
N GLU A 346 -2.65 -19.06 -12.99
CA GLU A 346 -1.38 -19.74 -12.74
C GLU A 346 -0.54 -19.59 -14.02
N PHE A 347 0.23 -18.51 -14.11
CA PHE A 347 1.40 -18.55 -14.97
C PHE A 347 2.36 -19.49 -14.27
N THR A 348 2.47 -20.69 -14.84
CA THR A 348 3.55 -21.64 -14.63
C THR A 348 4.84 -20.89 -14.37
N GLU A 349 5.45 -21.20 -13.23
CA GLU A 349 6.87 -20.94 -12.97
C GLU A 349 7.64 -21.39 -14.21
N LEU A 350 8.05 -20.43 -15.04
CA LEU A 350 9.20 -20.67 -15.89
C LEU A 350 10.37 -20.74 -14.93
N GLU A 351 10.87 -21.96 -14.78
CA GLU A 351 12.07 -22.34 -14.06
C GLU A 351 13.11 -21.23 -14.19
N ALA A 352 13.63 -20.81 -13.04
CA ALA A 352 14.85 -20.03 -13.00
C ALA A 352 15.98 -20.90 -13.57
N SER A 353 16.16 -20.87 -14.89
CA SER A 353 17.44 -21.17 -15.49
C SER A 353 18.44 -20.18 -14.91
N GLU A 354 19.50 -20.68 -14.30
CA GLU A 354 20.62 -19.92 -13.77
C GLU A 354 21.06 -18.84 -14.76
N ASP A 355 20.60 -17.61 -14.53
CA ASP A 355 20.94 -16.47 -15.38
C ASP A 355 22.32 -15.94 -14.96
N ASN A 356 23.35 -16.52 -15.60
CA ASN A 356 24.70 -15.98 -15.67
C ASN A 356 24.74 -14.51 -16.18
N GLY A 357 23.62 -13.93 -16.65
CA GLY A 357 23.51 -12.52 -17.06
C GLY A 357 23.56 -11.51 -15.91
N THR A 358 23.38 -11.91 -14.65
CA THR A 358 23.54 -10.97 -13.52
C THR A 358 24.99 -10.51 -13.31
N ASN A 359 25.97 -11.36 -13.65
CA ASN A 359 27.38 -10.98 -13.64
C ASN A 359 27.74 -10.05 -14.81
N GLU A 360 27.13 -10.22 -15.98
CA GLU A 360 27.41 -9.38 -17.15
C GLU A 360 26.82 -7.96 -17.01
N ILE A 361 25.67 -7.83 -16.33
CA ILE A 361 25.06 -6.53 -15.99
C ILE A 361 25.87 -5.81 -14.90
N LEU A 362 26.39 -6.55 -13.91
CA LEU A 362 27.28 -6.00 -12.87
C LEU A 362 28.64 -5.57 -13.45
N GLU A 363 29.22 -6.32 -14.40
CA GLU A 363 30.45 -5.92 -15.10
C GLU A 363 30.24 -4.67 -15.97
N ARG A 364 29.10 -4.56 -16.66
CA ARG A 364 28.75 -3.35 -17.43
C ARG A 364 28.54 -2.12 -16.54
N LEU A 365 27.97 -2.30 -15.35
CA LEU A 365 27.85 -1.22 -14.35
C LEU A 365 29.22 -0.84 -13.77
N HIS A 366 30.15 -1.79 -13.63
CA HIS A 366 31.51 -1.52 -13.14
C HIS A 366 32.37 -0.77 -14.19
N LEU A 367 32.26 -1.14 -15.46
CA LEU A 367 32.96 -0.45 -16.56
C LEU A 367 32.44 0.97 -16.81
N ALA A 368 31.16 1.23 -16.56
CA ALA A 368 30.59 2.57 -16.69
C ALA A 368 31.01 3.55 -15.56
N LEU A 369 31.45 3.02 -14.41
CA LEU A 369 31.90 3.81 -13.26
C LEU A 369 33.42 4.11 -13.27
N ILE A 370 34.21 3.45 -14.13
CA ILE A 370 35.67 3.62 -14.19
C ILE A 370 36.10 4.70 -15.21
N HIS A 371 35.19 5.20 -16.05
CA HIS A 371 35.49 6.20 -17.09
C HIS A 371 34.82 7.57 -16.94
N ARG A 372 34.44 8.01 -15.72
CA ARG A 372 34.14 9.42 -15.45
C ARG A 372 34.64 9.89 -14.09
#